data_AF-A0A562GSX6-F1
#
_entry.id   AF-A0A562GSX6-F1
#
_cell.length_a   1.000
_cell.length_b   1.000
_cell.length_c   1.000
_cell.angle_alpha   90.00
_cell.angle_beta   90.00
_cell.angle_gamma   90.00
#
_symmetry.space_group_name_H-M   'P 1'
#
loop_
_entity.id
_entity.type
_entity.pdbx_description
1 polymer ?
#
loop_
_entity_poly.entity_id
_entity_poly.type
_entity_poly.pdbx_seq_one_letter_code
_entity_poly.pdbx_strand_id
1 'polypeptide(L)'
;MKQQIILNSFITADLNQVTMPMITVYKNPSDFPGKFVARLFRLQKPTIIAVVKDTLPEIRMTIPRHMVRLPRHQADDPTILETWI
;
A
#
# COMPACT_ATOMS: atom_id res chain seq x y z
N MET A 1 1.05 -30.89 8.44
CA MET A 1 1.55 -29.62 8.99
C MET A 1 2.65 -29.12 8.09
N LYS A 2 2.64 -27.84 7.68
CA LYS A 2 3.78 -27.27 6.93
C LYS A 2 4.95 -27.07 7.89
N GLN A 3 6.13 -27.54 7.51
CA GLN A 3 7.36 -27.31 8.27
C GLN A 3 7.74 -25.83 8.17
N GLN A 4 7.97 -25.18 9.31
CA GLN A 4 8.46 -23.81 9.34
C GLN A 4 9.99 -23.82 9.34
N ILE A 5 10.58 -22.91 8.56
CA ILE A 5 12.01 -22.61 8.66
C ILE A 5 12.14 -21.56 9.77
N ILE A 6 12.89 -21.90 10.82
CA ILE A 6 13.13 -20.99 11.94
C ILE A 6 14.41 -20.20 11.65
N LEU A 7 14.28 -18.88 11.52
CA LEU A 7 15.38 -17.95 11.34
C LEU A 7 15.55 -17.11 12.60
N ASN A 8 16.79 -16.77 12.96
CA ASN A 8 17.07 -15.85 14.07
C ASN A 8 16.73 -14.39 13.74
N SER A 9 16.62 -14.04 12.45
CA SER A 9 16.30 -12.69 11.97
C SER A 9 15.72 -12.73 10.56
N PHE A 10 14.84 -11.79 10.22
CA PHE A 10 14.35 -11.58 8.85
C PHE A 10 15.30 -10.75 7.98
N ILE A 11 16.36 -10.16 8.55
CA ILE A 11 17.38 -9.41 7.78
C ILE A 11 18.06 -10.33 6.76
N THR A 12 18.20 -11.62 7.06
CA THR A 12 18.81 -12.62 6.18
C THR A 12 17.80 -13.33 5.28
N ALA A 13 16.51 -13.05 5.42
CA ALA A 13 15.48 -13.62 4.57
C ALA A 13 15.39 -12.85 3.25
N ASP A 14 15.33 -13.55 2.11
CA ASP A 14 15.04 -12.90 0.83
C ASP A 14 13.54 -12.58 0.73
N LEU A 15 13.18 -11.37 1.16
CA LEU A 15 11.80 -10.88 1.10
C LEU A 15 11.38 -10.47 -0.32
N ASN A 16 12.29 -10.40 -1.30
CA ASN A 16 11.94 -9.98 -2.66
C ASN A 16 11.07 -11.02 -3.39
N GLN A 17 11.07 -12.27 -2.92
CA GLN A 17 10.21 -13.34 -3.45
C GLN A 17 8.83 -13.37 -2.78
N VAL A 18 8.65 -12.65 -1.67
CA VAL A 18 7.40 -12.66 -0.90
C VAL A 18 6.52 -11.50 -1.33
N THR A 19 5.46 -11.81 -2.09
CA THR A 19 4.56 -10.77 -2.59
C THR A 19 3.31 -10.68 -1.73
N MET A 20 3.06 -9.49 -1.16
CA MET A 20 1.78 -9.14 -0.54
C MET A 20 1.22 -7.92 -1.28
N PRO A 21 -0.03 -7.95 -1.76
CA PRO A 21 -0.63 -6.79 -2.40
C PRO A 21 -0.81 -5.69 -1.35
N MET A 22 -0.34 -4.49 -1.66
CA MET A 22 -0.57 -3.31 -0.82
C MET A 22 -1.23 -2.22 -1.65
N ILE A 23 -2.12 -1.44 -1.05
CA ILE A 23 -2.74 -0.29 -1.70
C ILE A 23 -2.41 0.96 -0.89
N THR A 24 -1.64 1.88 -1.49
CA THR A 24 -1.28 3.15 -0.84
C THR A 24 -2.13 4.28 -1.39
N VAL A 25 -2.72 5.05 -0.49
CA VAL A 25 -3.62 6.18 -0.81
C VAL A 25 -2.87 7.49 -0.64
N TYR A 26 -2.91 8.29 -1.69
CA TYR A 26 -2.28 9.60 -1.81
C TYR A 26 -3.34 10.70 -1.90
N LYS A 27 -3.02 11.89 -1.40
CA LYS A 27 -3.75 13.13 -1.62
C LYS A 27 -2.89 14.12 -2.39
N ASN A 28 -3.41 14.64 -3.48
CA ASN A 28 -2.76 15.64 -4.31
C ASN A 28 -1.33 15.24 -4.73
N PRO A 29 -1.09 14.02 -5.25
CA PRO A 29 0.21 13.70 -5.83
C PRO A 29 0.46 14.57 -7.07
N SER A 30 1.72 14.83 -7.40
CA SER A 30 2.11 15.77 -8.47
C SER A 30 1.56 15.41 -9.85
N ASP A 31 1.32 14.13 -10.12
CA ASP A 31 0.76 13.62 -11.38
C ASP A 31 -0.78 13.61 -11.41
N PHE A 32 -1.45 13.80 -10.27
CA PHE A 32 -2.91 14.01 -10.19
C PHE A 32 -3.27 15.13 -9.22
N PRO A 33 -3.02 16.41 -9.58
CA PRO A 33 -3.34 17.55 -8.73
C PRO A 33 -4.83 17.60 -8.35
N GLY A 34 -5.10 17.89 -7.08
CA GLY A 34 -6.44 18.02 -6.50
C GLY A 34 -7.19 16.70 -6.27
N LYS A 35 -6.61 15.54 -6.63
CA LYS A 35 -7.27 14.24 -6.53
C LYS A 35 -6.77 13.40 -5.37
N PHE A 36 -7.52 12.35 -5.07
CA PHE A 36 -7.08 11.23 -4.25
C PHE A 36 -6.78 10.04 -5.15
N VAL A 37 -5.66 9.36 -4.91
CA VAL A 37 -5.17 8.26 -5.75
C VAL A 37 -4.84 7.06 -4.89
N ALA A 38 -5.43 5.91 -5.15
CA ALA A 38 -5.03 4.64 -4.58
C ALA A 38 -4.20 3.86 -5.62
N ARG A 39 -2.96 3.49 -5.27
CA ARG A 39 -2.07 2.72 -6.17
C ARG A 39 -1.88 1.32 -5.63
N LEU A 40 -1.99 0.32 -6.50
CA LEU A 40 -1.63 -1.05 -6.17
C LEU A 40 -0.11 -1.21 -6.25
N PHE A 41 0.50 -1.72 -5.19
CA PHE A 41 1.91 -2.02 -5.10
C PHE A 41 2.18 -3.51 -5.26
N ARG A 42 3.29 -3.81 -5.93
CA ARG A 42 3.95 -5.11 -5.92
C ARG A 42 5.29 -4.92 -5.24
N LEU A 43 5.45 -5.48 -4.03
CA LEU A 43 6.61 -5.23 -3.19
C LEU A 43 6.79 -3.72 -2.96
N GLN A 44 7.98 -3.19 -3.23
CA GLN A 44 8.35 -1.79 -3.02
C GLN A 44 8.01 -0.87 -4.20
N LYS A 45 7.36 -1.38 -5.27
CA LYS A 45 7.08 -0.60 -6.48
C LYS A 45 5.58 -0.49 -6.76
N PRO A 46 5.07 0.70 -7.12
CA PRO A 46 3.72 0.82 -7.64
C PRO A 46 3.62 0.09 -8.98
N THR A 47 2.47 -0.53 -9.21
CA THR A 47 2.09 -1.08 -10.51
C THR A 47 1.47 0.02 -11.39
N ILE A 48 1.07 -0.33 -12.61
CA ILE A 48 0.29 0.56 -13.50
C ILE A 48 -1.18 0.72 -13.07
N ILE A 49 -1.63 -0.01 -12.04
CA ILE A 49 -3.03 -0.04 -11.61
C ILE A 49 -3.24 1.02 -10.52
N ALA A 50 -4.14 1.96 -10.79
CA ALA A 50 -4.54 2.99 -9.83
C ALA A 50 -6.03 3.31 -9.93
N VAL A 51 -6.61 3.76 -8.81
CA VAL A 51 -7.96 4.33 -8.74
C VAL A 51 -7.83 5.80 -8.37
N VAL A 52 -8.49 6.67 -9.13
CA VAL A 52 -8.50 8.12 -8.90
C VAL A 52 -9.93 8.57 -8.58
N LYS A 53 -10.09 9.36 -7.52
CA LYS A 53 -11.38 9.91 -7.06
C LYS A 53 -11.21 11.33 -6.53
N ASP A 54 -12.34 12.00 -6.30
CA ASP A 54 -12.37 13.38 -5.82
C ASP A 54 -12.32 13.46 -4.29
N THR A 55 -12.71 12.39 -3.60
CA THR A 55 -12.74 12.37 -2.14
C THR A 55 -12.10 11.09 -1.56
N LEU A 56 -11.58 11.21 -0.33
CA LEU A 56 -11.03 10.07 0.42
C LEU A 56 -12.06 8.96 0.70
N PRO A 57 -13.32 9.25 1.10
CA PRO A 57 -14.34 8.21 1.29
C PRO A 57 -14.59 7.39 0.03
N GLU A 58 -14.65 8.02 -1.15
CA GLU A 58 -14.81 7.30 -2.42
C GLU A 58 -13.64 6.34 -2.68
N ILE A 59 -12.40 6.75 -2.41
CA ILE A 59 -11.24 5.85 -2.49
C ILE A 59 -11.44 4.65 -1.57
N ARG A 60 -11.77 4.88 -0.29
CA ARG A 60 -11.91 3.79 0.70
C ARG A 60 -12.99 2.78 0.31
N MET A 61 -14.06 3.23 -0.36
CA MET A 61 -15.10 2.34 -0.87
C MET A 61 -14.64 1.41 -1.99
N THR A 62 -13.52 1.72 -2.68
CA THR A 62 -12.97 0.88 -3.76
C THR A 62 -11.99 -0.20 -3.25
N ILE A 63 -11.55 -0.11 -2.00
CA ILE A 63 -10.57 -1.03 -1.43
C ILE A 63 -11.29 -2.29 -0.91
N PRO A 64 -10.78 -3.51 -1.19
CA PRO A 64 -11.40 -4.73 -0.71
C PRO A 64 -11.58 -4.76 0.81
N ARG A 65 -12.77 -5.15 1.27
CA ARG A 65 -13.15 -5.13 2.69
C ARG A 65 -12.30 -6.01 3.62
N HIS A 66 -11.54 -6.95 3.06
CA HIS A 66 -10.67 -7.84 3.84
C HIS A 66 -9.29 -7.24 4.12
N MET A 67 -8.95 -6.11 3.50
CA MET A 67 -7.69 -5.42 3.76
C MET A 67 -7.79 -4.55 5.01
N VAL A 68 -6.69 -4.42 5.73
CA VAL A 68 -6.58 -3.64 6.96
C VAL A 68 -5.95 -2.30 6.66
N ARG A 69 -6.59 -1.23 7.13
CA ARG A 69 -6.09 0.14 7.00
C ARG A 69 -4.99 0.43 8.01
N LEU A 70 -3.80 0.74 7.52
CA LEU A 70 -2.68 1.26 8.29
C LEU A 70 -2.64 2.79 8.12
N PRO A 71 -2.70 3.57 9.22
CA PRO A 71 -2.57 5.03 9.13
C PRO A 71 -1.16 5.42 8.66
N ARG A 72 -1.02 6.63 8.09
CA ARG A 72 0.31 7.17 7.74
C ARG A 72 1.24 7.21 8.96
N HIS A 73 2.51 6.95 8.70
CA HIS A 73 3.61 7.23 9.59
C HIS A 73 4.18 8.63 9.31
N GLN A 74 4.88 9.22 10.30
CA GLN A 74 5.49 10.55 10.15
C GLN A 74 6.59 10.58 9.07
N ALA A 75 7.27 9.44 8.87
CA ALA A 75 8.34 9.30 7.88
C ALA A 75 7.83 9.01 6.46
N ASP A 76 6.52 8.82 6.27
CA ASP A 76 5.96 8.64 4.93
C ASP A 76 6.03 9.94 4.13
N ASP A 77 6.03 9.81 2.80
CA ASP A 77 5.85 10.96 1.91
C ASP A 77 4.61 11.77 2.36
N PRO A 78 4.69 13.12 2.45
CA PRO A 78 3.60 13.94 2.96
C PRO A 78 2.27 13.79 2.22
N THR A 79 2.29 13.32 0.98
CA THR A 79 1.08 13.07 0.18
C THR A 79 0.39 11.76 0.56
N ILE A 80 1.05 10.83 1.26
CA ILE A 80 0.48 9.56 1.70
C ILE A 80 -0.44 9.78 2.90
N LEU A 81 -1.63 9.20 2.83
CA LEU A 81 -2.62 9.23 3.91
C LEU A 81 -2.71 7.92 4.68
N GLU A 82 -2.63 6.80 3.96
CA GLU A 82 -2.83 5.46 4.51
C GLU A 82 -2.36 4.40 3.51
N THR A 83 -2.02 3.22 4.03
CA THR A 83 -1.74 2.01 3.25
C THR A 83 -2.64 0.89 3.72
N TRP A 84 -3.05 0.03 2.80
CA TRP A 84 -3.92 -1.12 3.06
C TRP A 84 -3.15 -2.39 2.72
N ILE A 85 -3.19 -3.38 3.61
CA ILE A 85 -2.56 -4.71 3.46
C ILE A 85 -3.54 -5.85 3.74
#